data_AF-A0A944ZD87-F1
#
_entry.id   AF-A0A944ZD87-F1
#
_cell.length_a   1.000
_cell.length_b   1.000
_cell.length_c   1.000
_cell.angle_alpha   90.00
_cell.angle_beta   90.00
_cell.angle_gamma   90.00
#
_symmetry.space_group_name_H-M   'P 1'
#
loop_
_entity.id
_entity.type
_entity.pdbx_description
1 polymer ?
#
loop_
_entity_poly.entity_id
_entity_poly.type
_entity_poly.pdbx_seq_one_letter_code
_entity_poly.pdbx_strand_id
1 'polypeptide(L)'
;MKLAKIFASMLLVLGLVYFLTQNAGENSKVFVDLIFKQYENAPVSMIILGALTIGILIGYLSAVFSVLSGKSEIRSLQNKNRSLTEELNNLRNVAIDEGIYDTEGGEY
;
A
#
# COMPACT_ATOMS: atom_id res chain seq x y z
N MET A 1 1.09 12.48 -3.63
CA MET A 1 0.34 11.31 -3.10
C MET A 1 0.41 11.30 -1.57
N LYS A 2 -0.64 10.85 -0.86
CA LYS A 2 -0.62 10.77 0.63
C LYS A 2 0.57 9.92 1.14
N LEU A 3 0.87 8.81 0.47
CA LEU A 3 2.01 7.94 0.76
C LEU A 3 3.36 8.68 0.68
N ALA A 4 3.61 9.47 -0.37
CA ALA A 4 4.83 10.26 -0.50
C ALA A 4 5.01 11.29 0.63
N LYS A 5 3.91 11.89 1.12
CA LYS A 5 3.97 12.81 2.27
C LYS A 5 4.33 12.08 3.56
N ILE A 6 3.77 10.89 3.77
CA ILE A 6 4.11 10.03 4.92
C ILE A 6 5.58 9.64 4.87
N PHE A 7 6.07 9.20 3.71
CA PHE A 7 7.48 8.86 3.51
C PHE A 7 8.42 10.03 3.79
N ALA A 8 8.11 11.22 3.27
CA ALA A 8 8.89 12.42 3.54
C ALA A 8 8.91 12.78 5.04
N SER A 9 7.77 12.69 5.72
CA SER A 9 7.70 12.94 7.17
C SER A 9 8.53 11.94 7.97
N MET A 10 8.52 10.67 7.55
CA MET A 10 9.28 9.60 8.18
C MET A 10 10.78 9.80 8.01
N LEU A 11 11.23 10.16 6.80
CA LEU A 11 12.62 10.53 6.55
C LEU A 11 13.05 11.75 7.36
N LEU A 12 12.17 12.74 7.52
CA LEU A 12 12.44 13.92 8.34
C LEU A 12 12.65 13.53 9.80
N VAL A 13 11.76 12.71 10.37
CA VAL A 13 11.91 12.21 11.75
C VAL A 13 13.20 11.42 11.92
N LEU A 14 13.51 10.51 10.99
CA LEU A 14 14.76 9.75 11.01
C LEU A 14 15.99 10.65 10.93
N GLY A 15 15.94 11.69 10.09
CA GLY A 15 16.99 12.70 9.97
C GLY A 15 17.18 13.50 11.26
N LEU A 16 16.09 13.87 11.94
CA LEU A 16 16.16 14.54 13.24
C LEU A 16 16.77 13.63 14.31
N VAL A 17 16.33 12.37 14.40
CA VAL A 17 16.90 11.41 15.35
C VAL A 17 18.37 11.18 15.05
N TYR A 18 18.75 11.04 13.78
CA TYR A 18 20.14 10.93 13.37
C TYR A 18 20.96 12.16 13.82
N PHE A 19 20.46 13.36 13.57
CA PHE A 19 21.10 14.60 14.03
C PHE A 19 21.27 14.61 15.56
N LEU A 20 20.24 14.24 16.33
CA LEU A 20 20.33 14.15 17.78
C LEU A 20 21.38 13.14 18.24
N THR A 21 21.47 11.98 17.58
CA THR A 21 22.50 10.97 17.93
C THR A 21 23.93 11.44 17.65
N GLN A 22 24.15 12.27 16.63
CA GLN A 22 25.47 12.84 16.35
C GLN A 22 25.87 13.91 17.38
N ASN A 23 24.90 14.61 17.97
CA ASN A 23 25.14 15.64 18.99
C ASN A 23 25.26 15.07 20.42
N ALA A 24 25.19 13.75 20.62
CA ALA A 24 25.17 13.12 21.94
C ALA A 24 26.55 13.03 22.65
N GLY A 25 27.64 13.43 21.99
CA GLY A 25 29.00 13.47 22.56
C GLY A 25 29.76 12.13 22.60
N GLU A 26 31.05 12.16 22.92
CA GLU A 26 31.96 11.00 22.83
C GLU A 26 31.74 9.89 23.88
N ASN A 27 31.06 10.19 24.99
CA ASN A 27 30.77 9.23 26.07
C ASN A 27 29.69 8.20 25.72
N SER A 28 29.15 8.19 24.49
CA SER A 28 28.07 7.30 24.08
C SER A 28 28.55 5.98 23.47
N LYS A 29 29.86 5.73 23.41
CA LYS A 29 30.45 4.50 22.87
C LYS A 29 30.57 3.46 23.99
N VAL A 30 30.02 2.28 23.75
CA VAL A 30 30.06 1.15 24.70
C VAL A 30 30.29 -0.15 23.94
N PHE A 31 30.69 -1.18 24.67
CA PHE A 31 30.73 -2.55 24.16
C PHE A 31 29.30 -3.01 23.83
N VAL A 32 29.11 -3.58 22.65
CA VAL A 32 27.82 -4.09 22.18
C VAL A 32 27.98 -5.50 21.67
N ASP A 33 27.25 -6.43 22.28
CA ASP A 33 27.14 -7.81 21.82
C ASP A 33 25.79 -8.00 21.14
N LEU A 34 25.79 -8.14 19.81
CA LEU A 34 24.60 -8.53 19.06
C LEU A 34 24.66 -10.02 18.76
N ILE A 35 23.48 -10.62 18.58
CA ILE A 35 23.26 -12.06 18.31
C ILE A 35 24.25 -12.63 17.26
N PHE A 36 24.63 -11.85 16.25
CA PHE A 36 25.51 -12.27 15.16
C PHE A 36 26.85 -11.53 15.09
N LYS A 37 27.06 -10.47 15.90
CA LYS A 37 28.27 -9.63 15.77
C LYS A 37 28.52 -8.78 17.02
N GLN A 38 29.77 -8.76 17.44
CA GLN A 38 30.24 -7.96 18.56
C GLN A 38 30.96 -6.70 18.08
N TYR A 39 30.80 -5.61 18.83
CA TYR A 39 31.45 -4.33 18.60
C TYR A 39 32.02 -3.79 19.91
N GLU A 40 33.34 -3.59 19.96
CA GLU A 40 34.00 -3.16 21.19
C GLU A 40 33.80 -1.67 21.52
N ASN A 41 33.62 -0.84 20.50
CA ASN A 41 33.43 0.60 20.65
C ASN A 41 32.43 1.12 19.62
N ALA A 42 31.15 0.87 19.88
CA ALA A 42 30.07 1.33 19.01
C ALA A 42 29.06 2.22 19.76
N PRO A 43 28.54 3.27 19.11
CA PRO A 43 27.41 4.02 19.65
C PRO A 43 26.14 3.18 19.50
N VAL A 44 25.58 2.70 20.63
CA VAL A 44 24.33 1.91 20.66
C VAL A 44 23.18 2.66 19.98
N SER A 45 23.12 3.98 20.14
CA SER A 45 22.13 4.84 19.50
C SER A 45 22.12 4.71 17.97
N MET A 46 23.28 4.55 17.34
CA MET A 46 23.38 4.38 15.88
C MET A 46 22.92 2.98 15.44
N ILE A 47 23.18 1.95 16.26
CA ILE A 47 22.72 0.59 16.00
C ILE A 47 21.19 0.52 16.10
N ILE A 48 20.62 1.12 17.15
CA ILE A 48 19.17 1.24 17.32
C ILE A 48 18.57 2.01 16.14
N LEU A 49 19.17 3.13 15.74
CA LEU A 49 18.72 3.92 14.60
C LEU A 49 18.74 3.09 13.30
N GLY A 50 19.79 2.31 13.07
CA GLY A 50 19.92 1.40 11.93
C GLY A 50 18.84 0.30 11.92
N ALA A 51 18.62 -0.36 13.05
CA ALA A 51 17.58 -1.37 13.18
C ALA A 51 16.18 -0.78 12.95
N LEU A 52 15.93 0.40 13.51
CA LEU A 52 14.66 1.13 13.39
C LEU A 52 14.43 1.59 11.95
N THR A 53 15.44 2.12 11.27
CA THR A 53 15.34 2.49 9.84
C THR A 53 14.95 1.30 8.98
N ILE A 54 15.62 0.15 9.15
CA ILE A 54 15.30 -1.07 8.40
C ILE A 54 13.86 -1.52 8.67
N GLY A 55 13.46 -1.59 9.95
CA GLY A 55 12.10 -1.99 10.32
C GLY A 55 11.03 -1.09 9.72
N ILE A 56 11.21 0.23 9.78
CA ILE A 56 10.22 1.15 9.23
C ILE A 56 10.21 1.09 7.69
N LEU A 57 11.35 0.93 7.02
CA LEU A 57 11.39 0.77 5.56
C LEU A 57 10.60 -0.46 5.09
N ILE A 58 10.79 -1.61 5.76
CA ILE A 58 10.05 -2.84 5.46
C ILE A 58 8.55 -2.63 5.71
N GLY A 59 8.19 -2.05 6.85
CA GLY A 59 6.79 -1.76 7.19
C GLY A 59 6.12 -0.81 6.19
N TYR A 60 6.83 0.23 5.77
CA TYR A 60 6.34 1.18 4.77
C TYR A 60 6.15 0.51 3.41
N LEU A 61 7.11 -0.30 2.95
CA LEU A 61 6.99 -1.05 1.70
C LEU A 61 5.75 -1.97 1.72
N SER A 62 5.55 -2.71 2.81
CA SER A 62 4.37 -3.55 2.99
C SER A 62 3.07 -2.74 2.90
N ALA A 63 3.01 -1.58 3.55
CA ALA A 63 1.85 -0.68 3.47
C ALA A 63 1.62 -0.15 2.03
N VAL A 64 2.67 0.20 1.30
CA VAL A 64 2.56 0.64 -0.11
C VAL A 64 1.97 -0.48 -0.96
N PHE A 65 2.49 -1.70 -0.86
CA PHE A 65 1.96 -2.84 -1.62
C PHE A 65 0.51 -3.12 -1.28
N SER A 66 0.14 -3.09 0.00
CA SER A 66 -1.25 -3.27 0.43
C SER A 66 -2.20 -2.24 -0.20
N VAL A 67 -1.82 -0.95 -0.21
CA VAL A 67 -2.64 0.12 -0.80
C VAL A 67 -2.75 -0.02 -2.32
N LEU A 68 -1.66 -0.40 -3.00
CA LEU A 68 -1.65 -0.61 -4.45
C LEU A 68 -2.52 -1.81 -4.84
N SER A 69 -2.37 -2.94 -4.14
CA SER A 69 -3.19 -4.13 -4.35
C SER A 69 -4.67 -3.84 -4.13
N GLY A 70 -5.04 -3.14 -3.05
CA GLY A 70 -6.43 -2.75 -2.79
C GLY A 70 -7.01 -1.86 -3.89
N LYS A 71 -6.23 -0.91 -4.44
CA LYS A 71 -6.68 -0.10 -5.59
C LYS A 71 -6.89 -0.93 -6.85
N SER A 72 -6.01 -1.89 -7.11
CA SER A 72 -6.12 -2.81 -8.24
C SER A 72 -7.37 -3.68 -8.13
N GLU A 73 -7.63 -4.23 -6.94
CA GLU A 73 -8.79 -5.06 -6.66
C GLU A 73 -10.10 -4.28 -6.81
N ILE A 74 -10.19 -3.06 -6.28
CA ILE A 74 -11.35 -2.19 -6.47
C ILE A 74 -11.65 -1.98 -7.96
N ARG A 75 -10.62 -1.69 -8.76
CA ARG A 75 -10.78 -1.50 -10.21
C ARG A 75 -11.26 -2.76 -10.90
N SER A 76 -10.74 -3.93 -10.51
CA SER A 76 -11.17 -5.24 -11.02
C SER A 76 -12.65 -5.51 -10.69
N LEU A 77 -13.06 -5.28 -9.45
CA LEU A 77 -14.44 -5.45 -9.01
C LEU A 77 -15.41 -4.51 -9.73
N GLN A 78 -15.02 -3.24 -9.92
CA GLN A 78 -15.82 -2.28 -10.69
C GLN A 78 -16.02 -2.73 -12.13
N ASN A 79 -14.98 -3.23 -12.79
CA ASN A 79 -15.09 -3.74 -14.17
C ASN A 79 -16.00 -4.97 -14.25
N LYS A 80 -15.87 -5.92 -13.31
CA LYS A 80 -16.74 -7.10 -13.25
C LYS A 80 -18.19 -6.73 -13.01
N ASN A 81 -18.44 -5.80 -12.07
CA ASN A 81 -19.79 -5.35 -11.76
C ASN A 81 -20.45 -4.67 -12.97
N ARG A 82 -19.69 -3.86 -13.71
CA ARG A 82 -20.15 -3.25 -14.97
C ARG A 82 -20.49 -4.31 -16.02
N SER A 83 -19.60 -5.28 -16.25
CA SER A 83 -19.85 -6.39 -17.20
C SER A 83 -21.14 -7.14 -16.86
N LEU A 84 -21.30 -7.53 -15.59
CA LEU A 84 -22.50 -8.23 -15.13
C LEU A 84 -23.77 -7.38 -15.27
N THR A 85 -23.66 -6.06 -15.06
CA THR A 85 -24.78 -5.14 -15.27
C THR A 85 -25.15 -5.02 -16.75
N GLU A 86 -24.15 -4.99 -17.64
CA GLU A 86 -24.36 -4.98 -19.10
C GLU A 86 -24.97 -6.31 -19.58
N GLU A 87 -24.49 -7.45 -19.08
CA GLU A 87 -25.07 -8.78 -19.34
C GLU A 87 -26.52 -8.88 -18.87
N LEU A 88 -26.81 -8.45 -17.64
CA LEU A 88 -28.16 -8.43 -17.11
C LEU A 88 -29.08 -7.52 -17.92
N ASN A 89 -28.59 -6.35 -18.35
CA ASN A 89 -29.36 -5.43 -19.17
C ASN A 89 -29.61 -6.00 -20.57
N ASN A 90 -28.63 -6.68 -21.16
CA ASN A 90 -28.79 -7.37 -22.44
C ASN A 90 -29.80 -8.51 -22.34
N LEU A 91 -29.75 -9.32 -21.28
CA LEU A 91 -30.76 -10.37 -21.03
C LEU A 91 -32.17 -9.79 -20.86
N ARG A 92 -32.28 -8.66 -20.14
CA ARG A 92 -33.55 -7.94 -20.00
C ARG A 92 -34.06 -7.37 -21.33
N ASN A 93 -33.16 -6.90 -22.20
CA ASN A 93 -33.53 -6.30 -23.48
C ASN A 93 -33.89 -7.37 -24.52
N VAL A 94 -33.21 -8.52 -24.51
CA VAL A 94 -33.54 -9.69 -25.34
C VAL A 94 -34.93 -10.23 -25.00
N ALA A 95 -35.28 -10.35 -23.71
CA ALA A 95 -36.62 -10.78 -23.29
C ALA A 95 -37.77 -9.80 -23.66
N ILE A 96 -37.47 -8.53 -23.97
CA ILE A 96 -38.46 -7.54 -24.40
C ILE A 96 -38.59 -7.48 -25.93
N ASP A 97 -37.51 -7.74 -26.66
CA ASP A 97 -37.50 -7.75 -28.14
C ASP A 97 -38.24 -8.97 -28.73
N GLU A 98 -38.29 -10.09 -27.99
CA GLU A 98 -39.05 -11.29 -28.36
C GLU A 98 -40.58 -11.14 -28.16
N GLY A 99 -41.06 -10.08 -27.52
CA GLY A 99 -42.47 -9.88 -27.18
C GLY A 99 -43.22 -8.79 -27.98
N ILE A 100 -42.55 -8.08 -28.90
CA ILE A 100 -43.14 -6.94 -29.63
C ILE A 100 -43.33 -7.22 -31.14
N TYR A 101 -43.21 -8.47 -31.60
CA TYR A 101 -43.40 -8.84 -33.01
C TYR A 101 -44.38 -9.97 -33.30
N ASP A 102 -45.41 -10.19 -32.46
CA ASP A 102 -46.40 -11.25 -32.75
C ASP A 102 -47.86 -10.89 -32.49
N THR A 103 -48.25 -9.61 -32.48
CA THR A 103 -49.69 -9.27 -32.41
C THR A 103 -50.10 -7.94 -33.01
N GLU A 104 -49.68 -7.57 -34.23
CA GLU A 104 -50.43 -6.57 -35.02
C GLU A 104 -50.45 -6.89 -36.53
N GLY A 105 -51.65 -7.25 -37.03
CA GLY A 105 -52.06 -7.21 -38.45
C GLY A 105 -51.86 -8.53 -39.22
N GLY A 106 -52.86 -9.17 -39.84
CA GLY A 106 -54.13 -8.68 -40.36
C GLY A 106 -54.28 -9.21 -41.81
N GLU A 107 -55.35 -9.98 -42.04
CA GLU A 107 -55.95 -10.41 -43.33
C GLU A 107 -55.07 -11.10 -44.39
N TYR A 108 -55.40 -12.36 -44.71
CA TYR A 108 -56.05 -12.82 -45.97
C TYR A 108 -56.67 -14.20 -45.77
#